data_AF-A0A7W5EKU1-F1
#
_entry.id   AF-A0A7W5EKU1-F1
#
_cell.length_a   1.000
_cell.length_b   1.000
_cell.length_c   1.000
_cell.angle_alpha   90.00
_cell.angle_beta   90.00
_cell.angle_gamma   90.00
#
_symmetry.space_group_name_H-M   'P 1'
#
loop_
_entity.id
_entity.type
_entity.pdbx_description
1 polymer ?
#
loop_
_entity_poly.entity_id
_entity_poly.type
_entity_poly.pdbx_seq_one_letter_code
_entity_poly.pdbx_strand_id
1 'polypeptide(L)'
;MPTAVLSSRDHAKASPSPSPDRLHTARTWEVLEAASRIEPDKDAVLAWYRDDPIASLDQLTAQTLVASGRHDDVLAFLAGTGAEPAPKHRWAAF
;
A
#
# COMPACT_ATOMS: atom_id res chain seq x y z
N MET A 1 37.79 -11.07 -46.46
CA MET A 1 36.38 -11.52 -46.56
C MET A 1 36.36 -13.00 -46.17
N PRO A 2 35.50 -13.46 -45.25
CA PRO A 2 34.02 -13.39 -45.27
C PRO A 2 33.46 -12.46 -44.16
N THR A 3 32.38 -11.67 -44.30
CA THR A 3 30.93 -11.90 -44.52
C THR A 3 30.22 -12.77 -43.48
N ALA A 4 29.54 -12.12 -42.51
CA ALA A 4 28.10 -12.29 -42.26
C ALA A 4 27.62 -11.28 -41.21
N VAL A 5 26.44 -10.75 -41.46
CA VAL A 5 25.79 -9.59 -40.86
C VAL A 5 24.61 -10.04 -39.99
N LEU A 6 24.35 -9.28 -38.92
CA LEU A 6 23.17 -9.18 -38.04
C LEU A 6 22.19 -10.37 -37.89
N SER A 7 21.89 -10.70 -36.64
CA SER A 7 20.50 -10.91 -36.22
C SER A 7 20.29 -10.35 -34.82
N SER A 8 19.81 -9.11 -34.80
CA SER A 8 19.01 -8.56 -33.71
C SER A 8 17.86 -9.52 -33.42
N ARG A 9 17.75 -9.94 -32.17
CA ARG A 9 16.45 -10.24 -31.60
C ARG A 9 16.42 -9.62 -30.22
N ASP A 10 16.09 -8.33 -30.22
CA ASP A 10 15.44 -7.64 -29.11
C ASP A 10 14.34 -8.54 -28.56
N HIS A 11 14.69 -9.37 -27.58
CA HIS A 11 13.73 -9.74 -26.55
C HIS A 11 13.68 -8.56 -25.59
N ALA A 12 13.11 -7.45 -26.07
CA ALA A 12 12.39 -6.55 -25.20
C ALA A 12 11.31 -7.43 -24.56
N LYS A 13 11.65 -8.03 -23.42
CA LYS A 13 10.73 -8.67 -22.51
C LYS A 13 9.75 -7.58 -22.13
N ALA A 14 8.66 -7.48 -22.88
CA ALA A 14 7.49 -6.73 -22.51
C ALA A 14 7.03 -7.36 -21.19
N SER A 15 7.52 -6.81 -20.08
CA SER A 15 6.97 -7.12 -18.76
C SER A 15 5.48 -6.83 -18.87
N PRO A 16 4.60 -7.78 -18.52
CA PRO A 16 3.19 -7.45 -18.45
C PRO A 16 3.06 -6.33 -17.42
N SER A 17 2.72 -5.12 -17.87
CA SER A 17 2.34 -4.05 -16.96
C SER A 17 1.24 -4.63 -16.07
N PRO A 18 1.44 -4.63 -14.74
CA PRO A 18 0.45 -5.22 -13.84
C PRO A 18 -0.88 -4.49 -14.05
N SER A 19 -1.94 -5.26 -14.26
CA SER A 19 -3.29 -4.71 -14.41
C SER A 19 -3.64 -3.86 -13.19
N PRO A 20 -4.37 -2.75 -13.37
CA PRO A 20 -4.67 -1.80 -12.28
C PRO A 20 -5.32 -2.47 -11.06
N ASP A 21 -6.19 -3.46 -11.26
CA ASP A 21 -6.79 -4.27 -10.19
C ASP A 21 -5.77 -4.99 -9.30
N ARG A 22 -4.70 -5.56 -9.90
CA ARG A 22 -3.67 -6.26 -9.14
C ARG A 22 -2.84 -5.29 -8.32
N LEU A 23 -2.55 -4.11 -8.87
CA LEU A 23 -1.87 -3.05 -8.13
C LEU A 23 -2.73 -2.56 -6.97
N HIS A 24 -4.02 -2.31 -7.20
CA HIS A 24 -4.95 -1.90 -6.14
C HIS A 24 -5.03 -2.95 -5.02
N THR A 25 -5.13 -4.23 -5.39
CA THR A 25 -5.13 -5.34 -4.43
C THR A 25 -3.83 -5.40 -3.64
N ALA A 26 -2.67 -5.30 -4.29
CA ALA A 26 -1.37 -5.30 -3.62
C ALA A 26 -1.25 -4.14 -2.62
N ARG A 27 -1.60 -2.92 -3.03
CA ARG A 27 -1.54 -1.71 -2.18
C ARG A 27 -2.48 -1.81 -0.98
N THR A 28 -3.67 -2.38 -1.16
CA THR A 28 -4.60 -2.66 -0.07
C THR A 28 -3.98 -3.60 0.95
N TRP A 29 -3.37 -4.69 0.48
CA TRP A 29 -2.68 -5.65 1.35
C TRP A 29 -1.50 -5.02 2.10
N GLU A 30 -0.71 -4.17 1.45
CA GLU A 30 0.41 -3.48 2.09
C GLU A 30 -0.05 -2.59 3.25
N VAL A 31 -1.13 -1.81 3.05
CA VAL A 31 -1.71 -0.96 4.10
C VAL A 31 -2.27 -1.80 5.26
N LEU A 32 -3.01 -2.87 4.95
CA LEU A 32 -3.58 -3.74 5.98
C LEU A 32 -2.50 -4.49 6.78
N GLU A 33 -1.42 -4.91 6.13
CA GLU A 33 -0.29 -5.54 6.80
C GLU A 33 0.43 -4.55 7.73
N ALA A 34 0.68 -3.33 7.25
CA ALA A 34 1.29 -2.28 8.06
C ALA A 34 0.42 -1.94 9.29
N ALA A 35 -0.89 -1.80 9.11
CA ALA A 35 -1.83 -1.57 10.20
C ALA A 35 -1.89 -2.74 11.18
N SER A 36 -1.84 -4.00 10.67
CA SER A 36 -1.83 -5.21 11.51
C SER A 36 -0.61 -5.34 12.41
N ARG A 37 0.49 -4.63 12.11
CA ARG A 37 1.68 -4.56 12.98
C ARG A 37 1.46 -3.65 14.19
N ILE A 38 0.51 -2.72 14.10
CA ILE A 38 0.16 -1.77 15.16
C ILE A 38 -1.01 -2.32 15.98
N GLU A 39 -2.04 -2.81 15.31
CA GLU A 39 -3.24 -3.39 15.93
C GLU A 39 -3.39 -4.85 15.49
N PRO A 40 -3.25 -5.84 16.39
CA PRO A 40 -3.40 -7.25 16.05
C PRO A 40 -4.85 -7.67 15.76
N ASP A 41 -5.85 -6.92 16.23
CA ASP A 41 -7.25 -7.22 15.95
C ASP A 41 -7.63 -6.90 14.49
N LYS A 42 -7.92 -7.95 13.73
CA LYS A 42 -8.18 -7.84 12.28
C LYS A 42 -9.47 -7.10 11.97
N ASP A 43 -10.49 -7.22 12.83
CA ASP A 43 -11.77 -6.56 12.62
C ASP A 43 -11.62 -5.05 12.83
N ALA A 44 -10.89 -4.64 13.87
CA ALA A 44 -10.51 -3.25 14.13
C ALA A 44 -9.67 -2.65 12.99
N VAL A 45 -8.69 -3.39 12.45
CA VAL A 45 -7.90 -2.92 11.30
C VAL A 45 -8.78 -2.72 10.06
N LEU A 46 -9.71 -3.64 9.80
CA LEU A 46 -10.63 -3.53 8.66
C LEU A 46 -11.64 -2.39 8.84
N ALA A 47 -12.17 -2.22 10.04
CA ALA A 47 -13.06 -1.11 10.39
C ALA A 47 -12.33 0.24 10.21
N TRP A 48 -11.12 0.37 10.75
CA TRP A 48 -10.30 1.57 10.54
C TRP A 48 -10.06 1.85 9.06
N TYR A 49 -9.66 0.82 8.29
CA TYR A 49 -9.34 0.99 6.88
C TYR A 49 -10.52 1.55 6.06
N ARG A 50 -11.75 1.17 6.42
CA ARG A 50 -12.97 1.48 5.67
C ARG A 50 -13.71 2.70 6.20
N ASP A 51 -13.78 2.84 7.52
CA ASP A 51 -14.76 3.70 8.19
C ASP A 51 -14.09 4.87 8.93
N ASP A 52 -12.79 4.81 9.23
CA ASP A 52 -12.10 5.83 10.02
C ASP A 52 -11.34 6.84 9.12
N PRO A 53 -11.76 8.12 9.10
CA PRO A 53 -11.09 9.14 8.30
C PRO A 53 -9.79 9.60 8.95
N ILE A 54 -8.70 9.60 8.19
CA ILE A 54 -7.39 10.02 8.68
C ILE A 54 -7.31 11.54 8.62
N ALA A 55 -7.35 12.19 9.79
CA ALA A 55 -7.43 13.64 9.87
C ALA A 55 -6.28 14.39 9.19
N SER A 56 -5.07 13.84 9.26
CA SER A 56 -3.88 14.41 8.62
C SER A 56 -3.82 14.18 7.11
N LEU A 57 -4.68 13.31 6.56
CA LEU A 57 -4.75 12.95 5.14
C LEU A 57 -6.11 13.35 4.56
N ASP A 58 -6.43 14.63 4.68
CA ASP A 58 -7.62 15.26 4.10
C ASP A 58 -8.96 14.71 4.61
N GLN A 59 -8.99 14.13 5.82
CA GLN A 59 -10.18 13.48 6.38
C GLN A 59 -10.72 12.33 5.49
N LEU A 60 -9.83 11.68 4.73
CA LEU A 60 -10.17 10.53 3.89
C LEU A 60 -9.85 9.22 4.61
N THR A 61 -10.64 8.19 4.34
CA THR A 61 -10.37 6.84 4.83
C THR A 61 -9.20 6.21 4.08
N ALA A 62 -8.51 5.26 4.71
CA ALA A 62 -7.41 4.54 4.07
C ALA A 62 -7.86 3.86 2.76
N GLN A 63 -9.07 3.31 2.71
CA GLN A 63 -9.67 2.76 1.50
C GLN A 63 -9.74 3.80 0.38
N THR A 64 -10.23 4.99 0.68
CA THR A 64 -10.36 6.07 -0.31
C THR A 64 -8.99 6.50 -0.82
N LEU A 65 -8.01 6.64 0.07
CA LEU A 65 -6.64 7.01 -0.29
C LEU A 65 -5.97 5.94 -1.18
N VAL A 66 -6.15 4.65 -0.88
CA VAL A 66 -5.66 3.55 -1.73
C VAL A 66 -6.32 3.56 -3.10
N ALA A 67 -7.64 3.78 -3.16
CA ALA A 67 -8.38 3.91 -4.42
C ALA A 67 -7.91 5.10 -5.26
N SER A 68 -7.55 6.22 -4.62
CA SER A 68 -6.97 7.40 -5.27
C SER A 68 -5.48 7.29 -5.58
N GLY A 69 -4.84 6.15 -5.26
CA GLY A 69 -3.41 5.93 -5.51
C GLY A 69 -2.47 6.51 -4.44
N ARG A 70 -2.99 7.12 -3.39
CA ARG A 70 -2.27 7.74 -2.25
C ARG A 70 -1.95 6.77 -1.10
N HIS A 71 -1.81 5.49 -1.40
CA HIS A 71 -1.42 4.46 -0.43
C HIS A 71 -0.07 4.74 0.27
N ASP A 72 0.88 5.37 -0.41
CA ASP A 72 2.20 5.72 0.17
C ASP A 72 2.06 6.70 1.35
N ASP A 73 1.17 7.70 1.25
CA ASP A 73 0.85 8.62 2.34
C ASP A 73 0.31 7.88 3.57
N VAL A 74 -0.52 6.85 3.35
CA VAL A 74 -1.08 6.01 4.43
C VAL A 74 0.02 5.19 5.09
N LEU A 75 0.94 4.60 4.32
CA LEU A 75 2.07 3.85 4.85
C LEU A 75 3.02 4.73 5.65
N ALA A 76 3.30 5.95 5.18
CA ALA A 76 4.10 6.94 5.90
C ALA A 76 3.44 7.35 7.22
N PHE A 77 2.12 7.58 7.21
CA PHE A 77 1.34 7.85 8.42
C PHE A 77 1.46 6.69 9.42
N LEU A 78 1.22 5.44 8.97
CA LEU A 78 1.31 4.24 9.83
C LEU A 78 2.72 4.06 10.41
N ALA A 79 3.77 4.26 9.61
CA ALA A 79 5.16 4.20 10.07
C ALA A 79 5.45 5.22 11.19
N GLY A 80 4.88 6.43 11.10
CA GLY A 80 4.96 7.44 12.15
C GLY A 80 4.23 7.05 13.43
N THR A 81 3.12 6.30 13.32
CA THR A 81 2.35 5.85 14.50
C THR A 81 2.97 4.65 15.23
N GLY A 82 3.71 3.78 14.53
CA GLY A 82 4.30 2.55 15.07
C GLY A 82 5.69 2.67 15.70
N ALA A 83 6.26 3.89 15.80
CA ALA A 83 7.62 4.13 16.28
C ALA A 83 7.79 4.14 17.82
N GLU A 84 6.73 3.93 18.59
CA GLU A 84 6.78 3.94 20.06
C GLU A 84 6.37 2.58 20.64
N PRO A 85 7.23 1.88 21.41
CA PRO A 85 6.85 0.63 22.05
C PRO A 85 5.94 0.88 23.27
N ALA A 86 4.62 0.65 23.12
CA ALA A 86 3.54 0.40 24.12
C ALA A 86 2.30 1.32 23.95
N PRO A 87 1.12 1.06 24.58
CA PRO A 87 0.46 -0.18 24.97
C PRO A 87 -0.84 -0.45 24.15
N LYS A 88 -1.43 -1.63 24.38
CA LYS A 88 -2.65 -2.30 23.83
C LYS A 88 -3.97 -1.52 23.56
N HIS A 89 -4.02 -0.19 23.63
CA HIS A 89 -5.26 0.59 23.36
C HIS A 89 -4.94 1.99 22.77
N ARG A 90 -4.21 2.04 21.64
CA ARG A 90 -3.72 3.31 21.05
C ARG A 90 -4.74 4.03 20.16
N TRP A 91 -5.79 3.37 19.69
CA TRP A 91 -6.78 3.96 18.77
C TRP A 91 -7.85 4.84 19.45
N ALA A 92 -7.88 4.94 20.78
CA ALA A 92 -8.87 5.72 21.51
C ALA A 92 -8.67 7.25 21.48
N ALA A 93 -7.69 7.74 20.71
CA ALA A 93 -7.31 9.15 20.69
C ALA A 93 -7.50 9.84 19.33
N PHE A 94 -8.16 9.20 18.37
CA PHE A 94 -8.58 9.81 17.11
C PHE A 94 -10.04 10.26 17.19
#